data_AF-A0A365HCE2-F1
#
_entry.id   AF-A0A365HCE2-F1
#
_cell.length_a   1.000
_cell.length_b   1.000
_cell.length_c   1.000
_cell.angle_alpha   90.00
_cell.angle_beta   90.00
_cell.angle_gamma   90.00
#
_symmetry.space_group_name_H-M   'P 1'
#
loop_
_entity.id
_entity.type
_entity.pdbx_description
1 polymer ?
#
loop_
_entity_poly.entity_id
_entity_poly.type
_entity_poly.pdbx_seq_one_letter_code
_entity_poly.pdbx_strand_id
1 'polypeptide(L)'
;MNAGLLDPRCGPVRSVETGRSHGVLHTATAELAATGAFALPLGNPVVGGTSWTGPAEAARRAIGEAAERYAGHLVPARRLVRSGWRRLGSRAVDPAALALYSPAQHGRPGFPFAGLRRDDPVFWVAGRTAARERRMVPASLVWLAHGEHAGTRGRPPHLPIAAGIAAGPTPAAARSAALAEVVERHALATAWYAHRAFPPLPPLPVPLPEGVRLSWHRVPNLVGAPVVLCAARAGGERLGVGCALVPDAADPVAAAGAKAAAEALVSLDTLDAVIGGIPEWSAVLKPRRDDRRYADSYRPDLADATDLVCTLQLLADPRVAGAVAARLATGRPGGRWRPGRIDLDAALTARGLAAVAVDITPPDLARLGLAVARVVVPGLRSTGPAAFPFLGDGAEPLPPDPERLPMPHV
;
A
#
# COMPACT_ATOMS: atom_id res chain seq x y z
N MET A 1 -14.33 13.37 18.44
CA MET A 1 -13.25 13.77 17.51
C MET A 1 -12.20 14.48 18.33
N ASN A 2 -10.92 14.17 18.11
CA ASN A 2 -9.83 14.72 18.92
C ASN A 2 -9.54 16.15 18.43
N ALA A 3 -10.03 17.16 19.17
CA ALA A 3 -10.06 18.56 18.72
C ALA A 3 -8.68 19.16 18.41
N GLY A 4 -7.57 18.51 18.82
CA GLY A 4 -6.22 18.97 18.51
C GLY A 4 -5.65 18.51 17.16
N LEU A 5 -6.24 17.49 16.50
CA LEU A 5 -5.75 17.04 15.19
C LEU A 5 -6.41 17.82 14.04
N LEU A 6 -7.72 18.01 14.13
CA LEU A 6 -8.53 18.75 13.18
C LEU A 6 -8.73 20.17 13.71
N ASP A 7 -7.89 21.09 13.25
CA ASP A 7 -8.00 22.51 13.53
C ASP A 7 -7.46 23.31 12.32
N PRO A 8 -8.26 24.24 11.76
CA PRO A 8 -7.91 24.94 10.52
C PRO A 8 -6.71 25.88 10.65
N ARG A 9 -6.26 26.20 11.87
CA ARG A 9 -5.16 27.12 12.15
C ARG A 9 -3.90 26.41 12.65
N CYS A 10 -4.07 25.45 13.56
CA CYS A 10 -2.96 24.88 14.33
C CYS A 10 -2.85 23.35 14.23
N GLY A 11 -3.84 22.69 13.63
CA GLY A 11 -3.88 21.23 13.53
C GLY A 11 -3.10 20.72 12.31
N PRO A 12 -2.56 19.49 12.36
CA PRO A 12 -2.00 18.85 11.16
C PRO A 12 -3.06 18.52 10.11
N VAL A 13 -4.35 18.54 10.46
CA VAL A 13 -5.50 18.42 9.53
C VAL A 13 -6.30 19.72 9.56
N ARG A 14 -6.45 20.37 8.39
CA ARG A 14 -7.13 21.67 8.27
C ARG A 14 -8.64 21.52 8.14
N SER A 15 -9.08 20.55 7.36
CA SER A 15 -10.48 20.34 7.01
C SER A 15 -10.75 18.85 6.82
N VAL A 16 -12.02 18.48 7.05
CA VAL A 16 -12.56 17.17 6.68
C VAL A 16 -13.88 17.40 5.98
N GLU A 17 -14.02 16.86 4.80
CA GLU A 17 -15.27 16.88 4.03
C GLU A 17 -15.81 15.46 3.93
N THR A 18 -17.13 15.31 4.03
CA THR A 18 -17.78 14.00 3.95
C THR A 18 -18.65 13.91 2.71
N GLY A 19 -18.67 12.74 2.07
CA GLY A 19 -19.47 12.48 0.89
C GLY A 19 -20.05 11.07 0.88
N ARG A 20 -20.56 10.68 -0.30
CA ARG A 20 -20.99 9.31 -0.57
C ARG A 20 -20.42 8.84 -1.90
N SER A 21 -19.98 7.59 -1.91
CA SER A 21 -19.61 6.86 -3.11
C SER A 21 -20.72 5.87 -3.46
N HIS A 22 -21.13 5.89 -4.73
CA HIS A 22 -22.15 5.00 -5.30
C HIS A 22 -23.44 4.86 -4.46
N GLY A 23 -23.86 5.94 -3.80
CA GLY A 23 -25.08 6.01 -3.00
C GLY A 23 -25.12 5.16 -1.72
N VAL A 24 -24.09 4.34 -1.46
CA VAL A 24 -24.10 3.38 -0.35
C VAL A 24 -22.93 3.55 0.62
N LEU A 25 -21.75 3.92 0.13
CA LEU A 25 -20.53 4.01 0.93
C LEU A 25 -20.34 5.45 1.42
N HIS A 26 -20.11 5.64 2.72
CA HIS A 26 -19.71 6.95 3.25
C HIS A 26 -18.23 7.18 2.99
N THR A 27 -17.90 8.33 2.45
CA THR A 27 -16.52 8.76 2.22
C THR A 27 -16.22 10.01 3.03
N ALA A 28 -14.94 10.21 3.34
CA ALA A 28 -14.43 11.46 3.84
C ALA A 28 -13.06 11.74 3.24
N THR A 29 -12.77 13.00 2.99
CA THR A 29 -11.45 13.50 2.60
C THR A 29 -10.92 14.40 3.70
N ALA A 30 -9.67 14.22 4.08
CA ALA A 30 -9.00 15.09 5.04
C ALA A 30 -7.84 15.82 4.36
N GLU A 31 -7.77 17.14 4.54
CA GLU A 31 -6.70 17.95 3.97
C GLU A 31 -5.66 18.26 5.04
N LEU A 32 -4.41 17.87 4.79
CA LEU A 32 -3.30 18.13 5.69
C LEU A 32 -2.84 19.59 5.63
N ALA A 33 -2.33 20.09 6.76
CA ALA A 33 -1.64 21.38 6.82
C ALA A 33 -0.30 21.34 6.07
N ALA A 34 0.15 22.50 5.58
CA ALA A 34 1.46 22.62 4.94
C ALA A 34 2.58 22.50 5.99
N THR A 35 3.39 21.45 5.89
CA THR A 35 4.47 21.13 6.85
C THR A 35 5.88 21.34 6.29
N GLY A 36 6.00 21.89 5.08
CA GLY A 36 7.28 21.98 4.34
C GLY A 36 8.39 22.78 5.03
N ALA A 37 8.09 23.56 6.06
CA ALA A 37 9.10 24.24 6.88
C ALA A 37 9.89 23.30 7.80
N PHE A 38 9.35 22.12 8.14
CA PHE A 38 9.94 21.20 9.13
C PHE A 38 9.76 19.71 8.81
N ALA A 39 9.00 19.37 7.77
CA ALA A 39 8.80 18.01 7.28
C ALA A 39 9.21 17.91 5.81
N LEU A 40 9.35 16.68 5.33
CA LEU A 40 9.56 16.41 3.91
C LEU A 40 8.27 16.73 3.09
N PRO A 41 8.39 17.00 1.78
CA PRO A 41 7.24 17.34 0.94
C PRO A 41 6.15 16.25 0.98
N LEU A 42 4.91 16.66 1.27
CA LEU A 42 3.76 15.76 1.40
C LEU A 42 3.30 15.13 0.09
N GLY A 43 3.64 15.72 -1.06
CA GLY A 43 2.99 15.41 -2.33
C GLY A 43 1.53 15.87 -2.30
N ASN A 44 0.59 14.96 -2.56
CA ASN A 44 -0.84 15.22 -2.43
C ASN A 44 -1.23 15.34 -0.93
N PRO A 45 -1.66 16.53 -0.45
CA PRO A 45 -2.01 16.75 0.95
C PRO A 45 -3.41 16.22 1.30
N VAL A 46 -4.11 15.56 0.38
CA VAL A 46 -5.44 15.00 0.61
C VAL A 46 -5.35 13.48 0.81
N VAL A 47 -6.00 12.99 1.86
CA VAL A 47 -6.16 11.57 2.19
C VAL A 47 -7.64 11.19 2.30
N GLY A 48 -7.92 9.89 2.20
CA GLY A 48 -9.29 9.37 2.20
C GLY A 48 -9.68 8.61 3.46
N GLY A 49 -10.96 8.36 3.63
CA GLY A 49 -11.50 7.45 4.63
C GLY A 49 -12.87 6.96 4.21
N THR A 50 -13.15 5.67 4.39
CA THR A 50 -14.41 5.07 3.96
C THR A 50 -15.08 4.29 5.09
N SER A 51 -16.41 4.34 5.15
CA SER A 51 -17.20 3.54 6.09
C SER A 51 -18.54 3.10 5.51
N TRP A 52 -18.95 1.88 5.85
CA TRP A 52 -20.29 1.36 5.55
C TRP A 52 -21.34 1.77 6.59
N THR A 53 -20.92 2.29 7.75
CA THR A 53 -21.82 2.52 8.91
C THR A 53 -22.22 3.97 9.11
N GLY A 54 -21.45 4.93 8.59
CA GLY A 54 -21.79 6.34 8.71
C GLY A 54 -20.64 7.30 8.42
N PRO A 55 -20.96 8.59 8.19
CA PRO A 55 -19.98 9.62 7.82
C PRO A 55 -18.97 9.92 8.93
N ALA A 56 -19.37 9.83 10.20
CA ALA A 56 -18.47 10.07 11.33
C ALA A 56 -17.34 9.04 11.42
N GLU A 57 -17.58 7.78 11.03
CA GLU A 57 -16.55 6.75 10.96
C GLU A 57 -15.63 6.94 9.75
N ALA A 58 -16.19 7.35 8.59
CA ALA A 58 -15.39 7.71 7.42
C ALA A 58 -14.44 8.88 7.75
N ALA A 59 -14.94 9.93 8.41
CA ALA A 59 -14.15 11.07 8.87
C ALA A 59 -13.03 10.66 9.84
N ARG A 60 -13.32 9.77 10.80
CA ARG A 60 -12.29 9.23 11.72
C ARG A 60 -11.17 8.50 10.97
N ARG A 61 -11.51 7.73 9.94
CA ARG A 61 -10.53 7.01 9.12
C ARG A 61 -9.68 7.96 8.29
N ALA A 62 -10.28 8.99 7.69
CA ALA A 62 -9.55 10.02 6.95
C ALA A 62 -8.58 10.80 7.86
N ILE A 63 -9.00 11.12 9.08
CA ILE A 63 -8.15 11.72 10.13
C ILE A 63 -6.99 10.77 10.52
N GLY A 64 -7.24 9.46 10.60
CA GLY A 64 -6.21 8.44 10.85
C GLY A 64 -5.18 8.38 9.73
N GLU A 65 -5.62 8.30 8.48
CA GLU A 65 -4.74 8.31 7.30
C GLU A 65 -3.94 9.63 7.22
N ALA A 66 -4.53 10.75 7.65
CA ALA A 66 -3.83 12.03 7.70
C ALA A 66 -2.72 12.01 8.76
N ALA A 67 -2.97 11.41 9.93
CA ALA A 67 -1.97 11.23 10.97
C ALA A 67 -0.81 10.32 10.50
N GLU A 68 -1.10 9.27 9.74
CA GLU A 68 -0.10 8.42 9.09
C GLU A 68 0.75 9.21 8.12
N ARG A 69 0.11 9.96 7.20
CA ARG A 69 0.82 10.76 6.22
C ARG A 69 1.68 11.83 6.89
N TYR A 70 1.16 12.55 7.87
CA TYR A 70 1.92 13.54 8.64
C TYR A 70 3.17 12.92 9.30
N ALA A 71 3.01 11.84 10.06
CA ALA A 71 4.12 11.15 10.71
C ALA A 71 5.13 10.56 9.72
N GLY A 72 4.65 10.03 8.59
CA GLY A 72 5.46 9.44 7.53
C GLY A 72 6.38 10.44 6.83
N HIS A 73 6.16 11.74 6.97
CA HIS A 73 7.00 12.80 6.39
C HIS A 73 7.92 13.50 7.40
N LEU A 74 7.80 13.15 8.69
CA LEU A 74 8.62 13.70 9.77
C LEU A 74 9.78 12.78 10.11
N VAL A 75 10.97 13.11 9.60
CA VAL A 75 12.19 12.32 9.83
C VAL A 75 12.98 12.87 11.02
N PRO A 76 13.06 12.16 12.16
CA PRO A 76 13.82 12.59 13.32
C PRO A 76 15.32 12.26 13.12
N ALA A 77 16.09 13.19 12.54
CA ALA A 77 17.51 13.00 12.22
C ALA A 77 18.35 12.41 13.39
N ARG A 78 18.08 12.81 14.63
CA ARG A 78 18.72 12.30 15.85
C ARG A 78 18.56 10.80 16.11
N ARG A 79 17.59 10.13 15.47
CA ARG A 79 17.34 8.68 15.57
C ARG A 79 18.09 7.88 14.51
N LEU A 80 18.71 8.54 13.53
CA LEU A 80 19.35 7.89 12.39
C LEU A 80 20.81 7.57 12.68
N VAL A 81 21.23 6.38 12.25
CA VAL A 81 22.62 5.92 12.33
C VAL A 81 23.11 5.62 10.92
N ARG A 82 24.14 6.32 10.45
CA ARG A 82 24.74 6.04 9.14
C ARG A 82 25.74 4.89 9.25
N SER A 83 25.50 3.78 8.56
CA SER A 83 26.40 2.62 8.59
C SER A 83 26.18 1.70 7.39
N GLY A 84 27.13 0.80 7.13
CA GLY A 84 26.94 -0.36 6.26
C GLY A 84 26.44 -1.56 7.06
N TRP A 85 25.67 -2.44 6.43
CA TRP A 85 25.12 -3.63 7.09
C TRP A 85 26.22 -4.49 7.71
N ARG A 86 27.38 -4.66 7.03
CA ARG A 86 28.49 -5.49 7.55
C ARG A 86 29.00 -5.06 8.94
N ARG A 87 28.90 -3.78 9.28
CA ARG A 87 29.30 -3.26 10.61
C ARG A 87 28.21 -3.49 11.66
N LEU A 88 26.94 -3.47 11.27
CA LEU A 88 25.81 -3.71 12.17
C LEU A 88 25.55 -5.22 12.40
N GLY A 89 25.91 -6.04 11.42
CA GLY A 89 25.75 -7.49 11.43
C GLY A 89 24.30 -7.93 11.58
N SER A 90 24.09 -9.05 12.28
CA SER A 90 22.76 -9.63 12.52
C SER A 90 21.82 -8.73 13.33
N ARG A 91 22.27 -7.61 13.89
CA ARG A 91 21.38 -6.64 14.55
C ARG A 91 20.61 -5.78 13.55
N ALA A 92 20.91 -5.86 12.26
CA ALA A 92 20.25 -5.13 11.19
C ALA A 92 19.54 -6.07 10.21
N VAL A 93 18.46 -5.58 9.61
CA VAL A 93 17.84 -6.22 8.45
C VAL A 93 18.88 -6.32 7.33
N ASP A 94 19.11 -7.54 6.84
CA ASP A 94 20.00 -7.77 5.72
C ASP A 94 19.37 -7.23 4.42
N PRO A 95 20.05 -6.32 3.70
CA PRO A 95 19.58 -5.85 2.40
C PRO A 95 19.26 -6.96 1.41
N ALA A 96 19.97 -8.10 1.48
CA ALA A 96 19.73 -9.23 0.60
C ALA A 96 18.42 -9.99 0.90
N ALA A 97 17.85 -9.82 2.10
CA ALA A 97 16.57 -10.40 2.46
C ALA A 97 15.38 -9.55 1.98
N LEU A 98 15.61 -8.33 1.50
CA LEU A 98 14.54 -7.44 1.07
C LEU A 98 14.06 -7.82 -0.35
N ALA A 99 12.75 -8.03 -0.48
CA ALA A 99 12.11 -8.35 -1.76
C ALA A 99 11.84 -7.07 -2.57
N LEU A 100 12.93 -6.36 -2.94
CA LEU A 100 12.87 -5.14 -3.76
C LEU A 100 12.89 -5.50 -5.25
N TYR A 101 14.00 -5.27 -5.94
CA TYR A 101 14.11 -5.49 -7.38
C TYR A 101 14.97 -6.70 -7.71
N SER A 102 14.69 -7.32 -8.86
CA SER A 102 15.49 -8.43 -9.38
C SER A 102 16.84 -7.95 -9.95
N PRO A 103 17.84 -8.84 -10.09
CA PRO A 103 19.08 -8.50 -10.79
C PRO A 103 18.85 -8.01 -12.23
N ALA A 104 17.86 -8.57 -12.93
CA ALA A 104 17.49 -8.15 -14.29
C ALA A 104 16.98 -6.70 -14.33
N GLN A 105 16.17 -6.29 -13.34
CA GLN A 105 15.73 -4.89 -13.23
C GLN A 105 16.91 -3.94 -12.98
N HIS A 106 17.84 -4.31 -12.09
CA HIS A 106 19.03 -3.51 -11.84
C HIS A 106 19.99 -3.42 -13.04
N GLY A 107 20.00 -4.44 -13.92
CA GLY A 107 20.76 -4.44 -15.16
C GLY A 107 20.13 -3.63 -16.30
N ARG A 108 18.85 -3.23 -16.19
CA ARG A 108 18.15 -2.47 -17.24
C ARG A 108 18.77 -1.07 -17.38
N PRO A 109 19.18 -0.65 -18.59
CA PRO A 109 19.64 0.72 -18.83
C PRO A 109 18.61 1.76 -18.35
N GLY A 110 19.08 2.78 -17.65
CA GLY A 110 18.20 3.83 -17.12
C GLY A 110 17.33 3.44 -15.92
N PHE A 111 17.49 2.24 -15.32
CA PHE A 111 16.76 1.90 -14.11
C PHE A 111 17.10 2.89 -12.96
N PRO A 112 16.10 3.57 -12.38
CA PRO A 112 16.34 4.75 -11.55
C PRO A 112 16.87 4.41 -10.16
N PHE A 113 16.66 3.18 -9.70
CA PHE A 113 16.94 2.79 -8.31
C PHE A 113 18.30 2.13 -8.13
N ALA A 114 18.99 2.55 -7.08
CA ALA A 114 20.31 2.06 -6.74
C ALA A 114 20.30 0.61 -6.23
N GLY A 115 19.20 0.17 -5.60
CA GLY A 115 19.18 -1.00 -4.71
C GLY A 115 19.86 -0.72 -3.36
N LEU A 116 19.74 -1.64 -2.42
CA LEU A 116 20.47 -1.61 -1.15
C LEU A 116 21.53 -2.71 -1.15
N ARG A 117 22.81 -2.35 -0.97
CA ARG A 117 23.91 -3.31 -0.84
C ARG A 117 24.39 -3.36 0.60
N ARG A 118 24.94 -4.51 1.02
CA ARG A 118 25.47 -4.72 2.38
C ARG A 118 26.59 -3.73 2.77
N ASP A 119 27.29 -3.20 1.76
CA ASP A 119 28.41 -2.27 1.91
C ASP A 119 28.01 -0.79 1.76
N ASP A 120 26.79 -0.50 1.29
CA ASP A 120 26.34 0.87 1.12
C ASP A 120 26.20 1.57 2.48
N PRO A 121 26.84 2.74 2.70
CA PRO A 121 26.62 3.53 3.90
C PRO A 121 25.26 4.24 3.82
N VAL A 122 24.24 3.61 4.37
CA VAL A 122 22.87 4.13 4.43
C VAL A 122 22.49 4.51 5.86
N PHE A 123 21.41 5.26 6.02
CA PHE A 123 20.85 5.53 7.34
C PHE A 123 19.99 4.36 7.81
N TRP A 124 20.11 4.07 9.10
CA TRP A 124 19.38 3.03 9.80
C TRP A 124 18.65 3.62 11.00
N VAL A 125 17.49 3.05 11.33
CA VAL A 125 16.74 3.38 12.55
C VAL A 125 16.42 2.09 13.31
N ALA A 126 16.37 2.19 14.64
CA ALA A 126 15.98 1.08 15.48
C ALA A 126 14.46 0.87 15.45
N GLY A 127 14.05 -0.38 15.20
CA GLY A 127 12.72 -0.90 15.47
C GLY A 127 12.77 -2.07 16.46
N ARG A 128 11.61 -2.69 16.67
CA ARG A 128 11.43 -3.83 17.58
C ARG A 128 10.63 -4.96 16.93
N THR A 129 11.04 -6.19 17.19
CA THR A 129 10.26 -7.38 16.83
C THR A 129 9.10 -7.59 17.81
N ALA A 130 8.20 -8.54 17.52
CA ALA A 130 7.17 -8.98 18.45
C ALA A 130 7.77 -9.42 19.80
N ALA A 131 8.92 -10.11 19.76
CA ALA A 131 9.72 -10.50 20.92
C ALA A 131 10.49 -9.34 21.59
N ARG A 132 10.20 -8.08 21.22
CA ARG A 132 10.81 -6.84 21.74
C ARG A 132 12.30 -6.67 21.45
N GLU A 133 12.89 -7.53 20.62
CA GLU A 133 14.29 -7.46 20.22
C GLU A 133 14.53 -6.22 19.37
N ARG A 134 15.63 -5.50 19.64
CA ARG A 134 16.01 -4.32 18.88
C ARG A 134 16.64 -4.74 17.54
N ARG A 135 16.08 -4.27 16.44
CA ARG A 135 16.57 -4.54 15.08
C ARG A 135 16.69 -3.24 14.29
N MET A 136 17.80 -3.04 13.61
CA MET A 136 18.02 -1.87 12.75
C MET A 136 17.37 -2.10 11.38
N VAL A 137 16.62 -1.11 10.90
CA VAL A 137 15.94 -1.12 9.59
C VAL A 137 16.49 0.04 8.75
N PRO A 138 16.70 -0.14 7.43
CA PRO A 138 17.06 0.97 6.55
C PRO A 138 16.01 2.09 6.64
N ALA A 139 16.46 3.32 6.88
CA ALA A 139 15.58 4.48 7.05
C ALA A 139 14.74 4.76 5.79
N SER A 140 15.26 4.41 4.60
CA SER A 140 14.53 4.51 3.33
C SER A 140 13.25 3.67 3.29
N LEU A 141 13.15 2.63 4.11
CA LEU A 141 11.96 1.77 4.22
C LEU A 141 11.00 2.24 5.31
N VAL A 142 11.29 3.32 6.02
CA VAL A 142 10.51 3.74 7.20
C VAL A 142 9.62 4.96 6.96
N TRP A 143 10.14 5.96 6.25
CA TRP A 143 9.41 7.20 5.95
C TRP A 143 8.98 7.25 4.48
N LEU A 144 7.93 8.02 4.20
CA LEU A 144 7.19 8.03 2.93
C LEU A 144 7.82 8.92 1.86
N ALA A 145 8.49 10.01 2.27
CA ALA A 145 9.11 10.92 1.32
C ALA A 145 10.59 10.65 1.15
N HIS A 146 11.08 10.87 -0.06
CA HIS A 146 12.50 10.89 -0.34
C HIS A 146 13.15 12.13 0.30
N GLY A 147 14.25 11.90 1.01
CA GLY A 147 15.14 12.94 1.52
C GLY A 147 16.54 12.37 1.70
N GLU A 148 17.46 13.13 2.30
CA GLU A 148 18.85 12.68 2.50
C GLU A 148 18.96 11.34 3.23
N HIS A 149 18.05 11.09 4.18
CA HIS A 149 17.98 9.84 4.93
C HIS A 149 17.75 8.59 4.05
N ALA A 150 17.22 8.77 2.85
CA ALA A 150 16.83 7.71 1.93
C ALA A 150 17.73 7.61 0.70
N GLY A 151 18.82 8.38 0.59
CA GLY A 151 19.73 8.35 -0.56
C GLY A 151 20.85 7.31 -0.43
N THR A 152 21.28 6.72 -1.56
CA THR A 152 22.52 5.93 -1.64
C THR A 152 23.13 6.02 -3.04
N ARG A 153 24.47 6.11 -3.13
CA ARG A 153 25.17 6.20 -4.44
C ARG A 153 24.57 7.26 -5.38
N GLY A 154 24.20 8.41 -4.84
CA GLY A 154 23.67 9.56 -5.59
C GLY A 154 22.22 9.46 -6.08
N ARG A 155 21.48 8.40 -5.73
CA ARG A 155 20.09 8.18 -6.17
C ARG A 155 19.26 7.41 -5.14
N PRO A 156 17.92 7.31 -5.24
CA PRO A 156 17.14 6.51 -4.30
C PRO A 156 17.43 5.00 -4.45
N PRO A 157 17.46 4.22 -3.35
CA PRO A 157 17.67 2.77 -3.38
C PRO A 157 16.46 2.02 -3.94
N HIS A 158 15.26 2.57 -3.78
CA HIS A 158 14.00 2.00 -4.24
C HIS A 158 12.91 3.07 -4.29
N LEU A 159 11.80 2.77 -4.97
CA LEU A 159 10.59 3.57 -4.91
C LEU A 159 10.09 3.65 -3.45
N PRO A 160 9.54 4.79 -2.98
CA PRO A 160 8.96 4.86 -1.65
C PRO A 160 7.87 3.81 -1.50
N ILE A 161 7.89 3.09 -0.39
CA ILE A 161 6.90 2.06 -0.10
C ILE A 161 5.88 2.68 0.85
N ALA A 162 4.66 2.91 0.38
CA ALA A 162 3.59 3.44 1.24
C ALA A 162 3.14 2.43 2.29
N ALA A 163 3.00 1.16 1.88
CA ALA A 163 2.48 0.08 2.69
C ALA A 163 3.22 -0.13 4.02
N GLY A 164 2.46 -0.47 5.05
CA GLY A 164 2.96 -0.81 6.37
C GLY A 164 3.12 0.38 7.28
N ILE A 165 2.47 1.51 7.00
CA ILE A 165 2.28 2.61 7.94
C ILE A 165 0.84 2.58 8.41
N ALA A 166 0.61 2.71 9.72
CA ALA A 166 -0.74 2.81 10.23
C ALA A 166 -0.81 3.62 11.52
N ALA A 167 -1.89 4.39 11.68
CA ALA A 167 -2.25 5.08 12.90
C ALA A 167 -3.24 4.25 13.71
N GLY A 168 -3.22 4.42 15.02
CA GLY A 168 -4.15 3.75 15.91
C GLY A 168 -4.25 4.42 17.28
N PRO A 169 -5.27 4.05 18.07
CA PRO A 169 -5.46 4.57 19.42
C PRO A 169 -4.41 4.05 20.42
N THR A 170 -3.65 3.01 20.04
CA THR A 170 -2.55 2.47 20.84
C THR A 170 -1.41 2.02 19.91
N PRO A 171 -0.17 1.95 20.41
CA PRO A 171 0.96 1.41 19.64
C PRO A 171 0.71 -0.02 19.12
N ALA A 172 -0.02 -0.84 19.88
CA ALA A 172 -0.37 -2.20 19.48
C ALA A 172 -1.37 -2.22 18.30
N ALA A 173 -2.40 -1.37 18.35
CA ALA A 173 -3.38 -1.25 17.27
C ALA A 173 -2.74 -0.72 15.97
N ALA A 174 -1.92 0.33 16.09
CA ALA A 174 -1.17 0.88 14.96
C ALA A 174 -0.25 -0.19 14.32
N ARG A 175 0.49 -0.94 15.14
CA ARG A 175 1.33 -2.03 14.66
C ARG A 175 0.54 -3.15 13.98
N SER A 176 -0.58 -3.58 14.56
CA SER A 176 -1.40 -4.66 13.97
C SER A 176 -1.92 -4.27 12.60
N ALA A 177 -2.47 -3.05 12.46
CA ALA A 177 -2.95 -2.52 11.20
C ALA A 177 -1.83 -2.41 10.14
N ALA A 178 -0.67 -1.87 10.53
CA ALA A 178 0.49 -1.79 9.64
C ALA A 178 0.98 -3.18 9.19
N LEU A 179 1.04 -4.16 10.09
CA LEU A 179 1.45 -5.53 9.74
C LEU A 179 0.43 -6.21 8.82
N ALA A 180 -0.87 -6.02 9.06
CA ALA A 180 -1.93 -6.53 8.22
C ALA A 180 -1.80 -6.00 6.79
N GLU A 181 -1.53 -4.71 6.62
CA GLU A 181 -1.32 -4.11 5.30
C GLU A 181 -0.07 -4.69 4.60
N VAL A 182 1.04 -4.87 5.31
CA VAL A 182 2.25 -5.50 4.70
C VAL A 182 1.94 -6.90 4.17
N VAL A 183 1.19 -7.70 4.93
CA VAL A 183 0.81 -9.07 4.53
C VAL A 183 -0.18 -9.05 3.35
N GLU A 184 -1.14 -8.13 3.36
CA GLU A 184 -2.11 -7.91 2.28
C GLU A 184 -1.41 -7.55 0.96
N ARG A 185 -0.54 -6.54 0.97
CA ARG A 185 0.19 -6.08 -0.21
C ARG A 185 1.12 -7.16 -0.75
N HIS A 186 1.77 -7.92 0.14
CA HIS A 186 2.57 -9.08 -0.26
C HIS A 186 1.73 -10.19 -0.90
N ALA A 187 0.58 -10.52 -0.31
CA ALA A 187 -0.33 -11.52 -0.82
C ALA A 187 -0.80 -11.17 -2.23
N LEU A 188 -1.25 -9.93 -2.44
CA LEU A 188 -1.70 -9.45 -3.73
C LEU A 188 -0.58 -9.46 -4.77
N ALA A 189 0.56 -8.84 -4.47
CA ALA A 189 1.71 -8.75 -5.38
C ALA A 189 2.21 -10.14 -5.79
N THR A 190 2.43 -11.02 -4.82
CA THR A 190 2.94 -12.37 -5.11
C THR A 190 1.91 -13.20 -5.88
N ALA A 191 0.62 -13.16 -5.52
CA ALA A 191 -0.41 -13.89 -6.25
C ALA A 191 -0.56 -13.40 -7.71
N TRP A 192 -0.49 -12.08 -7.91
CA TRP A 192 -0.55 -11.48 -9.23
C TRP A 192 0.63 -11.91 -10.10
N TYR A 193 1.86 -11.55 -9.68
CA TYR A 193 3.08 -11.80 -10.44
C TYR A 193 3.39 -13.29 -10.64
N ALA A 194 2.99 -14.16 -9.72
CA ALA A 194 3.20 -15.60 -9.84
C ALA A 194 2.10 -16.34 -10.63
N HIS A 195 1.22 -15.62 -11.34
CA HIS A 195 0.10 -16.20 -12.09
C HIS A 195 -0.82 -17.09 -11.23
N ARG A 196 -0.97 -16.79 -9.93
CA ARG A 196 -1.85 -17.59 -9.05
C ARG A 196 -3.32 -17.34 -9.37
N ALA A 197 -4.13 -18.38 -9.19
CA ALA A 197 -5.58 -18.29 -9.25
C ALA A 197 -6.11 -17.46 -8.06
N PHE A 198 -7.22 -16.75 -8.29
CA PHE A 198 -7.98 -16.02 -7.28
C PHE A 198 -9.36 -16.69 -7.08
N PRO A 199 -9.47 -17.77 -6.27
CA PRO A 199 -10.71 -18.52 -6.14
C PRO A 199 -11.87 -17.63 -5.66
N PRO A 200 -13.08 -17.75 -6.25
CA PRO A 200 -14.21 -16.92 -5.86
C PRO A 200 -14.67 -17.22 -4.44
N LEU A 201 -15.23 -16.18 -3.81
CA LEU A 201 -15.98 -16.27 -2.56
C LEU A 201 -17.47 -16.05 -2.86
N PRO A 202 -18.38 -16.60 -2.02
CA PRO A 202 -19.77 -16.22 -2.08
C PRO A 202 -19.93 -14.71 -1.82
N PRO A 203 -21.03 -14.08 -2.27
CA PRO A 203 -21.32 -12.69 -1.96
C PRO A 203 -21.24 -12.42 -0.45
N LEU A 204 -20.60 -11.30 -0.09
CA LEU A 204 -20.42 -10.89 1.29
C LEU A 204 -21.41 -9.76 1.65
N PRO A 205 -21.83 -9.64 2.92
CA PRO A 205 -22.93 -8.77 3.32
C PRO A 205 -22.49 -7.31 3.39
N VAL A 206 -22.48 -6.65 2.23
CA VAL A 206 -22.35 -5.19 2.10
C VAL A 206 -23.56 -4.61 1.36
N PRO A 207 -23.95 -3.36 1.64
CA PRO A 207 -24.88 -2.63 0.79
C PRO A 207 -24.46 -2.69 -0.68
N LEU A 208 -25.37 -3.13 -1.56
CA LEU A 208 -25.10 -3.24 -2.99
C LEU A 208 -25.37 -1.89 -3.68
N PRO A 209 -24.39 -1.31 -4.39
CA PRO A 209 -24.61 -0.10 -5.16
C PRO A 209 -25.43 -0.38 -6.43
N GLU A 210 -26.28 0.58 -6.82
CA GLU A 210 -27.01 0.50 -8.08
C GLU A 210 -26.05 0.53 -9.27
N GLY A 211 -26.28 -0.33 -10.29
CA GLY A 211 -25.47 -0.36 -11.51
C GLY A 211 -24.05 -0.91 -11.34
N VAL A 212 -23.67 -1.37 -10.13
CA VAL A 212 -22.36 -1.95 -9.84
C VAL A 212 -22.48 -3.40 -9.40
N ARG A 213 -21.72 -4.29 -10.05
CA ARG A 213 -21.59 -5.69 -9.65
C ARG A 213 -20.30 -5.89 -8.86
N LEU A 214 -20.42 -6.43 -7.64
CA LEU A 214 -19.29 -6.80 -6.80
C LEU A 214 -19.02 -8.31 -6.88
N SER A 215 -17.76 -8.72 -6.96
CA SER A 215 -17.33 -10.11 -6.81
C SER A 215 -16.10 -10.21 -5.92
N TRP A 216 -16.11 -11.17 -4.99
CA TRP A 216 -15.04 -11.37 -4.02
C TRP A 216 -14.22 -12.61 -4.35
N HIS A 217 -12.93 -12.52 -4.06
CA HIS A 217 -11.96 -13.57 -4.35
C HIS A 217 -11.00 -13.74 -3.17
N ARG A 218 -10.58 -14.98 -2.94
CA ARG A 218 -9.49 -15.32 -2.03
C ARG A 218 -8.18 -14.88 -2.66
N VAL A 219 -7.27 -14.33 -1.86
CA VAL A 219 -5.89 -14.05 -2.29
C VAL A 219 -4.94 -15.04 -1.60
N PRO A 220 -4.52 -16.12 -2.28
CA PRO A 220 -3.63 -17.11 -1.68
C PRO A 220 -2.24 -16.56 -1.38
N ASN A 221 -1.75 -16.81 -0.17
CA ASN A 221 -0.55 -16.17 0.37
C ASN A 221 0.31 -17.12 1.20
N LEU A 222 1.52 -16.66 1.55
CA LEU A 222 2.50 -17.41 2.32
C LEU A 222 1.91 -18.00 3.61
N VAL A 223 1.27 -17.15 4.42
CA VAL A 223 0.90 -17.47 5.82
C VAL A 223 -0.51 -18.05 5.96
N GLY A 224 -1.32 -18.02 4.90
CA GLY A 224 -2.71 -18.49 4.91
C GLY A 224 -3.69 -17.48 5.50
N ALA A 225 -3.35 -16.20 5.56
CA ALA A 225 -4.21 -15.14 6.07
C ALA A 225 -5.47 -14.96 5.20
N PRO A 226 -6.62 -14.54 5.78
CA PRO A 226 -7.88 -14.33 5.08
C PRO A 226 -7.88 -13.02 4.27
N VAL A 227 -6.92 -12.88 3.36
CA VAL A 227 -6.85 -11.73 2.43
C VAL A 227 -7.95 -11.89 1.38
N VAL A 228 -8.72 -10.82 1.17
CA VAL A 228 -9.84 -10.79 0.23
C VAL A 228 -9.61 -9.70 -0.81
N LEU A 229 -9.82 -10.04 -2.08
CA LEU A 229 -9.88 -9.09 -3.19
C LEU A 229 -11.34 -8.91 -3.60
N CYS A 230 -11.76 -7.68 -3.86
CA CYS A 230 -13.08 -7.37 -4.43
C CYS A 230 -12.88 -6.68 -5.78
N ALA A 231 -13.63 -7.13 -6.79
CA ALA A 231 -13.73 -6.46 -8.08
C ALA A 231 -15.14 -5.83 -8.21
N ALA A 232 -15.17 -4.54 -8.53
CA ALA A 232 -16.38 -3.78 -8.79
C ALA A 232 -16.48 -3.48 -10.29
N ARG A 233 -17.57 -3.91 -10.93
CA ARG A 233 -17.82 -3.67 -12.36
C ARG A 233 -19.02 -2.77 -12.56
N ALA A 234 -18.84 -1.70 -13.34
CA ALA A 234 -19.89 -0.72 -13.63
C ALA A 234 -20.02 -0.48 -15.14
N GLY A 235 -21.25 -0.48 -15.67
CA GLY A 235 -21.51 -0.21 -17.09
C GLY A 235 -20.81 -1.15 -18.08
N GLY A 236 -20.48 -2.38 -17.66
CA GLY A 236 -19.85 -3.42 -18.51
C GLY A 236 -18.35 -3.27 -18.78
N GLU A 237 -17.80 -2.05 -18.70
CA GLU A 237 -16.42 -1.78 -19.11
C GLU A 237 -15.50 -1.25 -17.99
N ARG A 238 -16.08 -0.68 -16.93
CA ARG A 238 -15.29 -0.09 -15.83
C ARG A 238 -15.01 -1.14 -14.78
N LEU A 239 -13.77 -1.14 -14.29
CA LEU A 239 -13.29 -2.09 -13.29
C LEU A 239 -12.56 -1.33 -12.18
N GLY A 240 -13.11 -1.37 -10.97
CA GLY A 240 -12.42 -0.99 -9.75
C GLY A 240 -12.04 -2.23 -8.96
N VAL A 241 -10.92 -2.18 -8.25
CA VAL A 241 -10.43 -3.31 -7.46
C VAL A 241 -9.92 -2.82 -6.11
N GLY A 242 -10.24 -3.56 -5.06
CA GLY A 242 -9.73 -3.35 -3.71
C GLY A 242 -9.27 -4.67 -3.10
N CYS A 243 -8.36 -4.60 -2.13
CA CYS A 243 -7.81 -5.79 -1.50
C CYS A 243 -7.51 -5.50 -0.04
N ALA A 244 -7.99 -6.35 0.86
CA ALA A 244 -7.95 -6.08 2.28
C ALA A 244 -7.59 -7.31 3.12
N LEU A 245 -6.96 -7.04 4.26
CA LEU A 245 -6.82 -7.97 5.39
C LEU A 245 -7.28 -7.31 6.70
N VAL A 246 -8.15 -7.99 7.45
CA VAL A 246 -8.60 -7.57 8.79
C VAL A 246 -8.53 -8.77 9.75
N PRO A 247 -7.31 -9.11 10.24
CA PRO A 247 -7.04 -10.43 10.83
C PRO A 247 -7.69 -10.62 12.21
N ASP A 248 -7.90 -9.53 12.94
CA ASP A 248 -8.38 -9.53 14.33
C ASP A 248 -9.92 -9.46 14.45
N ALA A 249 -10.64 -9.30 13.33
CA ALA A 249 -12.10 -9.20 13.34
C ALA A 249 -12.78 -10.50 13.82
N ALA A 250 -14.01 -10.40 14.32
CA ALA A 250 -14.84 -11.57 14.66
C ALA A 250 -15.06 -12.49 13.44
N ASP A 251 -15.38 -11.89 12.30
CA ASP A 251 -15.35 -12.52 10.99
C ASP A 251 -14.33 -11.79 10.10
N PRO A 252 -13.08 -12.28 10.02
CA PRO A 252 -12.06 -11.69 9.17
C PRO A 252 -12.39 -11.68 7.69
N VAL A 253 -13.13 -12.67 7.19
CA VAL A 253 -13.47 -12.76 5.76
C VAL A 253 -14.50 -11.70 5.40
N ALA A 254 -15.56 -11.56 6.20
CA ALA A 254 -16.56 -10.52 5.99
C ALA A 254 -15.97 -9.11 6.17
N ALA A 255 -15.15 -8.89 7.20
CA ALA A 255 -14.52 -7.59 7.45
C ALA A 255 -13.52 -7.19 6.35
N ALA A 256 -12.68 -8.13 5.90
CA ALA A 256 -11.80 -7.92 4.75
C ALA A 256 -12.61 -7.69 3.47
N GLY A 257 -13.65 -8.48 3.23
CA GLY A 257 -14.53 -8.30 2.07
C GLY A 257 -15.22 -6.94 2.02
N ALA A 258 -15.67 -6.43 3.17
CA ALA A 258 -16.25 -5.11 3.28
C ALA A 258 -15.22 -3.99 3.01
N LYS A 259 -14.01 -4.10 3.57
CA LYS A 259 -12.94 -3.13 3.31
C LYS A 259 -12.51 -3.16 1.83
N ALA A 260 -12.29 -4.35 1.27
CA ALA A 260 -11.94 -4.53 -0.15
C ALA A 260 -13.04 -4.00 -1.08
N ALA A 261 -14.33 -4.18 -0.74
CA ALA A 261 -15.42 -3.61 -1.51
C ALA A 261 -15.44 -2.07 -1.46
N ALA A 262 -15.15 -1.47 -0.29
CA ALA A 262 -15.06 -0.02 -0.17
C ALA A 262 -13.93 0.55 -1.04
N GLU A 263 -12.75 -0.06 -0.99
CA GLU A 263 -11.61 0.29 -1.85
C GLU A 263 -11.92 0.10 -3.34
N ALA A 264 -12.65 -0.96 -3.72
CA ALA A 264 -13.05 -1.17 -5.10
C ALA A 264 -14.03 -0.09 -5.61
N LEU A 265 -14.91 0.44 -4.75
CA LEU A 265 -15.79 1.56 -5.11
C LEU A 265 -15.04 2.88 -5.22
N VAL A 266 -14.11 3.17 -4.30
CA VAL A 266 -13.23 4.35 -4.41
C VAL A 266 -12.33 4.25 -5.65
N SER A 267 -11.88 3.05 -6.00
CA SER A 267 -11.16 2.77 -7.24
C SER A 267 -12.00 3.14 -8.46
N LEU A 268 -13.30 2.83 -8.48
CA LEU A 268 -14.23 3.26 -9.54
C LEU A 268 -14.43 4.78 -9.57
N ASP A 269 -14.60 5.44 -8.42
CA ASP A 269 -14.74 6.91 -8.37
C ASP A 269 -13.49 7.59 -8.97
N THR A 270 -12.32 7.08 -8.60
CA THR A 270 -11.03 7.60 -9.10
C THR A 270 -10.86 7.32 -10.59
N LEU A 271 -11.28 6.15 -11.05
CA LEU A 271 -11.31 5.78 -12.47
C LEU A 271 -12.17 6.76 -13.28
N ASP A 272 -13.38 7.07 -12.79
CA ASP A 272 -14.30 8.01 -13.45
C ASP A 272 -13.70 9.42 -13.50
N ALA A 273 -13.02 9.86 -12.44
CA ALA A 273 -12.29 11.12 -12.43
C ALA A 273 -11.14 11.12 -13.48
N VAL A 274 -10.37 10.02 -13.59
CA VAL A 274 -9.30 9.89 -14.61
C VAL A 274 -9.87 9.93 -16.04
N ILE A 275 -11.03 9.31 -16.28
CA ILE A 275 -11.73 9.36 -17.58
C ILE A 275 -12.18 10.80 -17.89
N GLY A 276 -12.70 11.52 -16.89
CA GLY A 276 -13.07 12.93 -16.98
C GLY A 276 -11.88 13.86 -17.21
N GLY A 277 -10.69 13.44 -16.77
CA GLY A 277 -9.45 14.21 -16.84
C GLY A 277 -9.19 14.98 -15.55
N ILE A 278 -7.98 14.82 -15.00
CA ILE A 278 -7.55 15.41 -13.72
C ILE A 278 -6.29 16.24 -13.99
N PRO A 279 -6.41 17.57 -14.13
CA PRO A 279 -5.27 18.46 -14.43
C PRO A 279 -4.11 18.31 -13.44
N GLU A 280 -4.40 18.08 -12.16
CA GLU A 280 -3.43 17.91 -11.08
C GLU A 280 -2.51 16.70 -11.30
N TRP A 281 -2.95 15.71 -12.07
CA TRP A 281 -2.18 14.49 -12.37
C TRP A 281 -1.57 14.48 -13.76
N SER A 282 -1.66 15.59 -14.51
CA SER A 282 -1.11 15.71 -15.87
C SER A 282 0.42 15.52 -15.94
N ALA A 283 1.13 15.71 -14.83
CA ALA A 283 2.57 15.47 -14.75
C ALA A 283 2.94 13.96 -14.72
N VAL A 284 2.01 13.08 -14.34
CA VAL A 284 2.24 11.63 -14.19
C VAL A 284 1.39 10.80 -15.16
N LEU A 285 0.18 11.26 -15.50
CA LEU A 285 -0.71 10.59 -16.43
C LEU A 285 -0.43 10.99 -17.89
N LYS A 286 -0.78 10.10 -18.82
CA LYS A 286 -0.81 10.43 -20.24
C LYS A 286 -1.97 11.38 -20.54
N PRO A 287 -1.93 12.11 -21.67
CA PRO A 287 -3.03 12.97 -22.08
C PRO A 287 -4.36 12.21 -22.08
N ARG A 288 -5.41 12.88 -21.61
CA ARG A 288 -6.77 12.33 -21.56
C ARG A 288 -7.25 12.02 -22.99
N ARG A 289 -7.96 10.90 -23.15
CA ARG A 289 -8.47 10.44 -24.46
C ARG A 289 -9.96 10.14 -24.40
N ASP A 290 -10.71 10.62 -25.39
CA ASP A 290 -12.13 10.28 -25.57
C ASP A 290 -12.36 8.79 -25.82
N ASP A 291 -11.49 8.17 -26.62
CA ASP A 291 -11.58 6.75 -26.98
C ASP A 291 -11.14 5.81 -25.85
N ARG A 292 -10.62 6.36 -24.73
CA ARG A 292 -10.07 5.64 -23.58
C ARG A 292 -8.97 4.62 -23.93
N ARG A 293 -8.36 4.68 -25.12
CA ARG A 293 -7.30 3.75 -25.57
C ARG A 293 -5.95 4.10 -24.95
N TYR A 294 -5.89 4.11 -23.62
CA TYR A 294 -4.70 4.54 -22.87
C TYR A 294 -3.52 3.60 -23.04
N ALA A 295 -3.74 2.31 -23.29
CA ALA A 295 -2.63 1.37 -23.54
C ALA A 295 -1.76 1.80 -24.74
N ASP A 296 -2.34 2.50 -25.72
CA ASP A 296 -1.63 2.99 -26.90
C ASP A 296 -0.78 4.25 -26.60
N SER A 297 -0.96 4.86 -25.42
CA SER A 297 -0.22 6.06 -24.97
C SER A 297 0.93 5.75 -24.02
N TYR A 298 0.95 4.53 -23.48
CA TYR A 298 2.06 4.00 -22.69
C TYR A 298 2.97 3.14 -23.56
N ARG A 299 4.21 2.94 -23.12
CA ARG A 299 5.12 2.00 -23.79
C ARG A 299 4.59 0.57 -23.64
N PRO A 300 4.84 -0.33 -24.61
CA PRO A 300 4.37 -1.73 -24.53
C PRO A 300 4.85 -2.51 -23.30
N ASP A 301 6.02 -2.12 -22.76
CA ASP A 301 6.60 -2.70 -21.54
C ASP A 301 6.19 -1.96 -20.25
N LEU A 302 5.30 -0.97 -20.37
CA LEU A 302 4.81 -0.10 -19.29
C LEU A 302 5.92 0.61 -18.49
N ALA A 303 7.12 0.73 -19.06
CA ALA A 303 8.27 1.33 -18.37
C ALA A 303 8.11 2.83 -18.08
N ASP A 304 7.10 3.47 -18.66
CA ASP A 304 6.71 4.87 -18.46
C ASP A 304 5.42 5.05 -17.63
N ALA A 305 4.88 3.96 -17.06
CA ALA A 305 3.82 4.00 -16.05
C ALA A 305 4.44 4.03 -14.65
N THR A 306 4.96 5.19 -14.26
CA THR A 306 5.85 5.36 -13.09
C THR A 306 5.13 5.64 -11.77
N ASP A 307 3.83 5.89 -11.79
CA ASP A 307 3.00 6.16 -10.61
C ASP A 307 1.86 5.15 -10.50
N LEU A 308 1.37 4.91 -9.28
CA LEU A 308 0.23 4.03 -9.03
C LEU A 308 -1.02 4.50 -9.77
N VAL A 309 -1.23 5.82 -9.91
CA VAL A 309 -2.38 6.35 -10.65
C VAL A 309 -2.34 6.01 -12.14
N CYS A 310 -1.16 5.69 -12.71
CA CYS A 310 -1.07 5.18 -14.09
C CYS A 310 -1.81 3.84 -14.25
N THR A 311 -1.85 3.01 -13.20
CA THR A 311 -2.63 1.77 -13.19
C THR A 311 -4.12 2.05 -13.40
N LEU A 312 -4.65 3.10 -12.75
CA LEU A 312 -6.04 3.50 -12.93
C LEU A 312 -6.31 4.00 -14.35
N GLN A 313 -5.41 4.81 -14.93
CA GLN A 313 -5.55 5.24 -16.32
C GLN A 313 -5.48 4.07 -17.30
N LEU A 314 -4.61 3.08 -17.05
CA LEU A 314 -4.56 1.85 -17.83
C LEU A 314 -5.86 1.05 -17.68
N LEU A 315 -6.41 0.92 -16.47
CA LEU A 315 -7.71 0.26 -16.23
C LEU A 315 -8.89 1.04 -16.82
N ALA A 316 -8.72 2.34 -17.14
CA ALA A 316 -9.74 3.09 -17.86
C ALA A 316 -9.85 2.63 -19.32
N ASP A 317 -8.84 1.97 -19.88
CA ASP A 317 -8.91 1.31 -21.19
C ASP A 317 -9.73 0.01 -21.10
N PRO A 318 -10.88 -0.11 -21.80
CA PRO A 318 -11.73 -1.31 -21.74
C PRO A 318 -10.99 -2.61 -22.08
N ARG A 319 -9.96 -2.55 -22.95
CA ARG A 319 -9.17 -3.73 -23.34
C ARG A 319 -8.32 -4.22 -22.17
N VAL A 320 -7.68 -3.29 -21.46
CA VAL A 320 -6.86 -3.60 -20.27
C VAL A 320 -7.76 -4.05 -19.12
N ALA A 321 -8.87 -3.35 -18.87
CA ALA A 321 -9.86 -3.74 -17.87
C ALA A 321 -10.36 -5.17 -18.13
N GLY A 322 -10.70 -5.50 -19.39
CA GLY A 322 -11.10 -6.83 -19.82
C GLY A 322 -10.02 -7.90 -19.59
N ALA A 323 -8.77 -7.60 -19.92
CA ALA A 323 -7.65 -8.52 -19.71
C ALA A 323 -7.38 -8.77 -18.21
N VAL A 324 -7.40 -7.73 -17.39
CA VAL A 324 -7.27 -7.83 -15.92
C VAL A 324 -8.43 -8.63 -15.32
N ALA A 325 -9.65 -8.35 -15.75
CA ALA A 325 -10.85 -9.10 -15.38
C ALA A 325 -10.73 -10.60 -15.71
N ALA A 326 -10.23 -10.94 -16.90
CA ALA A 326 -10.01 -12.32 -17.32
C ALA A 326 -8.89 -12.98 -16.51
N ARG A 327 -7.83 -12.23 -16.18
CA ARG A 327 -6.72 -12.71 -15.34
C ARG A 327 -7.19 -13.06 -13.92
N LEU A 328 -8.09 -12.28 -13.34
CA LEU A 328 -8.69 -12.58 -12.03
C LEU A 328 -9.53 -13.88 -12.04
N ALA A 329 -10.09 -14.27 -13.19
CA ALA A 329 -10.88 -15.49 -13.36
C ALA A 329 -10.03 -16.73 -13.67
N THR A 330 -8.73 -16.57 -13.91
CA THR A 330 -7.80 -17.62 -14.35
C THR A 330 -6.59 -17.70 -13.43
N GLY A 331 -5.71 -18.68 -13.69
CA GLY A 331 -4.42 -18.81 -12.99
C GLY A 331 -4.19 -20.23 -12.47
N ARG A 332 -3.03 -20.42 -11.86
CA ARG A 332 -2.59 -21.71 -11.32
C ARG A 332 -2.86 -21.79 -9.82
N PRO A 333 -3.31 -22.94 -9.29
CA PRO A 333 -3.38 -23.14 -7.85
C PRO A 333 -2.00 -22.89 -7.20
N GLY A 334 -2.00 -22.27 -6.03
CA GLY A 334 -0.76 -21.97 -5.29
C GLY A 334 -1.04 -21.15 -4.05
N GLY A 335 -0.07 -21.09 -3.13
CA GLY A 335 -0.23 -20.39 -1.85
C GLY A 335 -1.20 -21.09 -0.89
N ARG A 336 -1.48 -20.44 0.25
CA ARG A 336 -2.45 -20.90 1.26
C ARG A 336 -3.51 -19.82 1.48
N TRP A 337 -4.69 -20.23 1.91
CA TRP A 337 -5.72 -19.32 2.38
C TRP A 337 -6.61 -20.08 3.36
N ARG A 338 -6.88 -19.50 4.54
CA ARG A 338 -7.77 -20.09 5.53
C ARG A 338 -8.81 -19.05 5.94
N PRO A 339 -10.09 -19.44 6.06
CA PRO A 339 -11.09 -18.58 6.68
C PRO A 339 -10.82 -18.54 8.19
N GLY A 340 -10.79 -17.36 8.79
CA GLY A 340 -10.70 -17.19 10.24
C GLY A 340 -9.53 -16.34 10.71
N ARG A 341 -9.50 -16.11 12.02
CA ARG A 341 -8.50 -15.27 12.70
C ARG A 341 -7.12 -15.90 12.57
N ILE A 342 -6.11 -15.04 12.52
CA ILE A 342 -4.72 -15.46 12.42
C ILE A 342 -3.84 -14.51 13.22
N ASP A 343 -2.94 -15.08 14.04
CA ASP A 343 -1.82 -14.34 14.59
C ASP A 343 -0.74 -14.23 13.51
N LEU A 344 -0.62 -13.02 12.94
CA LEU A 344 0.32 -12.77 11.86
C LEU A 344 1.78 -12.90 12.31
N ASP A 345 2.12 -12.56 13.55
CA ASP A 345 3.48 -12.70 14.05
C ASP A 345 3.88 -14.15 14.21
N ALA A 346 3.00 -14.96 14.81
CA ALA A 346 3.22 -16.39 14.95
C ALA A 346 3.32 -17.06 13.56
N ALA A 347 2.44 -16.69 12.63
CA ALA A 347 2.42 -17.25 11.29
C ALA A 347 3.66 -16.89 10.47
N LEU A 348 4.18 -15.66 10.60
CA LEU A 348 5.44 -15.22 9.98
C LEU A 348 6.66 -15.88 10.63
N THR A 349 6.68 -15.98 11.97
CA THR A 349 7.75 -16.63 12.72
C THR A 349 7.88 -18.10 12.34
N ALA A 350 6.76 -18.80 12.13
CA ALA A 350 6.74 -20.18 11.63
C ALA A 350 7.34 -20.33 10.21
N ARG A 351 7.61 -19.22 9.51
CA ARG A 351 8.30 -19.17 8.21
C ARG A 351 9.70 -18.54 8.31
N GLY A 352 10.22 -18.33 9.52
CA GLY A 352 11.51 -17.69 9.73
C GLY A 352 11.50 -16.18 9.41
N LEU A 353 10.33 -15.56 9.33
CA LEU A 353 10.18 -14.14 9.04
C LEU A 353 9.86 -13.38 10.33
N ALA A 354 10.49 -12.22 10.52
CA ALA A 354 10.29 -11.38 11.69
C ALA A 354 9.84 -9.99 11.26
N ALA A 355 8.64 -9.59 11.69
CA ALA A 355 8.16 -8.22 11.55
C ALA A 355 8.93 -7.28 12.48
N VAL A 356 9.44 -6.18 11.93
CA VAL A 356 10.13 -5.13 12.69
C VAL A 356 9.27 -3.87 12.67
N ALA A 357 8.76 -3.48 13.83
CA ALA A 357 7.97 -2.26 14.00
C ALA A 357 8.87 -1.10 14.42
N VAL A 358 8.74 0.04 13.76
CA VAL A 358 9.35 1.31 14.11
C VAL A 358 8.24 2.26 14.53
N ASP A 359 8.30 2.74 15.77
CA ASP A 359 7.43 3.82 16.23
C ASP A 359 7.85 5.13 15.56
N ILE A 360 6.96 5.72 14.77
CA ILE A 360 7.18 6.99 14.09
C ILE A 360 6.24 8.07 14.62
N THR A 361 5.61 7.85 15.77
CA THR A 361 4.68 8.79 16.41
C THR A 361 5.39 10.11 16.73
N PRO A 362 4.96 11.24 16.11
CA PRO A 362 5.43 12.57 16.47
C PRO A 362 4.94 12.98 17.88
N PRO A 363 5.69 13.82 18.63
CA PRO A 363 5.32 14.17 20.01
C PRO A 363 3.96 14.86 20.19
N ASP A 364 3.50 15.61 19.19
CA ASP A 364 2.17 16.21 19.11
C ASP A 364 1.07 15.15 18.94
N LEU A 365 1.23 14.17 18.04
CA LEU A 365 0.30 13.04 17.93
C LEU A 365 0.24 12.19 19.21
N ALA A 366 1.39 11.96 19.85
CA ALA A 366 1.46 11.22 21.11
C ALA A 366 0.67 11.91 22.23
N ARG A 367 0.72 13.25 22.32
CA ARG A 367 -0.09 14.04 23.28
C ARG A 367 -1.58 13.93 23.03
N LEU A 368 -1.99 13.66 21.79
CA LEU A 368 -3.37 13.39 21.43
C LEU A 368 -3.77 11.92 21.68
N GLY A 369 -2.90 11.08 22.23
CA GLY A 369 -3.19 9.67 22.48
C GLY A 369 -3.26 8.84 21.19
N LEU A 370 -2.64 9.31 20.10
CA LEU A 370 -2.47 8.54 18.87
C LEU A 370 -1.08 7.92 18.84
N ALA A 371 -0.99 6.76 18.20
CA ALA A 371 0.27 6.12 17.85
C ALA A 371 0.33 5.90 16.34
N VAL A 372 1.51 6.04 15.76
CA VAL A 372 1.77 5.70 14.36
C VAL A 372 2.95 4.74 14.29
N ALA A 373 2.71 3.59 13.67
CA ALA A 373 3.71 2.55 13.51
C ALA A 373 4.04 2.37 12.03
N ARG A 374 5.31 2.10 11.76
CA ARG A 374 5.77 1.55 10.50
C ARG A 374 6.22 0.11 10.72
N VAL A 375 5.81 -0.83 9.88
CA VAL A 375 6.23 -2.24 9.95
C VAL A 375 6.98 -2.62 8.68
N VAL A 376 8.14 -3.26 8.85
CA VAL A 376 8.90 -3.87 7.76
C VAL A 376 9.07 -5.35 8.06
N VAL A 377 8.70 -6.21 7.12
CA VAL A 377 8.93 -7.66 7.19
C VAL A 377 9.93 -8.02 6.10
N PRO A 378 11.22 -8.22 6.43
CA PRO A 378 12.20 -8.68 5.44
C PRO A 378 11.72 -9.99 4.81
N GLY A 379 11.83 -10.09 3.49
CA GLY A 379 11.32 -11.20 2.70
C GLY A 379 9.94 -10.95 2.09
N LEU A 380 9.14 -10.03 2.64
CA LEU A 380 7.86 -9.68 2.01
C LEU A 380 8.06 -8.55 1.00
N ARG A 381 7.45 -8.71 -0.18
CA ARG A 381 7.37 -7.68 -1.23
C ARG A 381 6.14 -6.81 -1.06
N SER A 382 6.24 -5.56 -1.50
CA SER A 382 5.10 -4.63 -1.59
C SER A 382 4.55 -4.56 -3.02
N THR A 383 3.49 -3.79 -3.19
CA THR A 383 2.94 -3.37 -4.48
C THR A 383 3.67 -2.14 -5.03
N GLY A 384 3.63 -1.93 -6.34
CA GLY A 384 4.27 -0.79 -6.99
C GLY A 384 3.72 -0.56 -8.40
N PRO A 385 4.08 0.57 -9.03
CA PRO A 385 3.62 0.93 -10.36
C PRO A 385 4.20 -0.02 -11.41
N ALA A 386 3.53 -0.13 -12.56
CA ALA A 386 3.91 -1.07 -13.61
C ALA A 386 5.34 -0.88 -14.15
N ALA A 387 5.90 0.34 -14.10
CA ALA A 387 7.28 0.59 -14.48
C ALA A 387 8.32 -0.02 -13.52
N PHE A 388 7.94 -0.17 -12.24
CA PHE A 388 8.85 -0.52 -11.13
C PHE A 388 8.25 -1.57 -10.17
N PRO A 389 7.78 -2.73 -10.65
CA PRO A 389 7.29 -3.79 -9.79
C PRO A 389 8.41 -4.35 -8.90
N PHE A 390 8.08 -4.77 -7.68
CA PHE A 390 9.05 -5.37 -6.76
C PHE A 390 9.23 -6.87 -7.04
N LEU A 391 10.14 -7.21 -7.97
CA LEU A 391 10.37 -8.57 -8.47
C LEU A 391 11.54 -9.31 -7.83
N GLY A 392 12.19 -8.75 -6.80
CA GLY A 392 13.26 -9.45 -6.06
C GLY A 392 12.73 -10.66 -5.30
N ASP A 393 13.55 -11.72 -5.15
CA ASP A 393 13.11 -13.05 -4.69
C ASP A 393 12.35 -13.03 -3.35
N GLY A 394 12.94 -12.43 -2.31
CA GLY A 394 12.33 -12.39 -0.99
C GLY A 394 12.09 -13.78 -0.38
N ALA A 395 11.01 -13.89 0.40
CA ALA A 395 10.56 -15.14 1.02
C ALA A 395 9.75 -16.03 0.07
N GLU A 396 9.19 -15.46 -1.00
CA GLU A 396 8.45 -16.18 -2.05
C GLU A 396 9.02 -15.78 -3.43
N PRO A 397 10.03 -16.50 -3.95
CA PRO A 397 10.57 -16.26 -5.28
C PRO A 397 9.47 -16.32 -6.35
N LEU A 398 9.55 -15.43 -7.35
CA LEU A 398 8.61 -15.36 -8.46
C LEU A 398 9.04 -16.30 -9.60
N PRO A 399 8.10 -16.70 -10.49
CA PRO A 399 8.48 -17.39 -11.72
C PRO A 399 9.38 -16.51 -12.60
N PRO A 400 10.18 -17.10 -13.51
CA PRO A 400 11.07 -16.36 -14.41
C PRO A 400 10.37 -15.33 -15.31
N ASP A 401 9.11 -15.59 -15.69
CA ASP A 401 8.27 -14.65 -16.44
C ASP A 401 7.06 -14.27 -15.56
N PRO A 402 7.16 -13.16 -14.81
CA PRO A 402 6.07 -12.69 -13.97
C PRO A 402 4.97 -12.01 -14.79
N GLU A 403 3.76 -11.98 -14.24
CA GLU A 403 2.61 -11.28 -14.84
C GLU A 403 2.95 -9.83 -15.20
N ARG A 404 2.61 -9.42 -16.42
CA ARG A 404 2.95 -8.10 -16.97
C ARG A 404 1.75 -7.17 -17.09
N LEU A 405 0.53 -7.70 -16.95
CA LEU A 405 -0.65 -6.85 -16.83
C LEU A 405 -0.50 -5.91 -15.63
N PRO A 406 -0.99 -4.65 -15.73
CA PRO A 406 -0.97 -3.73 -14.61
C PRO A 406 -1.75 -4.35 -13.45
N MET A 407 -1.08 -4.51 -12.31
CA MET A 407 -1.70 -5.10 -11.13
C MET A 407 -2.80 -4.19 -10.62
N PRO A 408 -4.05 -4.66 -10.51
CA PRO A 408 -5.15 -3.82 -10.11
C PRO A 408 -5.10 -3.58 -8.60
N HIS A 409 -4.53 -2.43 -8.22
CA HIS A 409 -4.47 -1.95 -6.85
C HIS A 409 -4.50 -0.43 -6.86
N VAL A 410 -4.97 0.14 -5.75
CA VAL A 410 -4.93 1.57 -5.48
C VAL A 410 -4.24 1.81 -4.14
#